data_AF-A0A2K3NCL6-F1
#
_entry.id   AF-A0A2K3NCL6-F1
#
_cell.length_a   1.000
_cell.length_b   1.000
_cell.length_c   1.000
_cell.angle_alpha   90.00
_cell.angle_beta   90.00
_cell.angle_gamma   90.00
#
_symmetry.space_group_name_H-M   'P 1'
#
loop_
_entity.id
_entity.type
_entity.pdbx_description
1 polymer ?
#
loop_
_entity_poly.entity_id
_entity_poly.type
_entity_poly.pdbx_seq_one_letter_code
_entity_poly.pdbx_strand_id
1 'polypeptide(L)'
;MLPYFLSYDLFTRVPRKLIGARFFSNAYEAYYGKLHPSLLTARDFVGHGTHTLSTAGGNFVPGASIFAIGNGTVKGGSPRARVATYKVCWSLTDVADCFGADVLAAIDQAISDGVDILSLSVAGQY
;
A
#
# COMPACT_ATOMS: atom_id res chain seq x y z
N MET A 1 28.72 -15.36 3.00
CA MET A 1 27.76 -16.42 2.68
C MET A 1 26.37 -15.80 2.69
N LEU A 2 25.92 -15.29 1.55
CA LEU A 2 24.61 -14.68 1.35
C LEU A 2 23.90 -15.48 0.24
N PRO A 3 22.72 -16.05 0.52
CA PRO A 3 21.84 -16.36 -0.59
C PRO A 3 20.36 -16.15 -0.22
N TYR A 4 19.80 -14.96 -0.40
CA TYR A 4 18.34 -14.77 -0.59
C TYR A 4 18.05 -13.51 -1.43
N PHE A 5 18.68 -13.41 -2.59
CA PHE A 5 18.18 -12.59 -3.71
C PHE A 5 17.57 -13.56 -4.72
N LEU A 6 16.29 -13.93 -4.53
CA LEU A 6 15.49 -14.54 -5.58
C LEU A 6 14.50 -13.49 -6.06
N SER A 7 14.97 -12.77 -7.07
CA SER A 7 14.16 -11.97 -7.98
C SER A 7 13.19 -12.93 -8.67
N TYR A 8 11.91 -12.90 -8.29
CA TYR A 8 10.88 -13.47 -9.16
C TYR A 8 10.55 -12.40 -10.20
N ASP A 9 11.24 -12.49 -11.33
CA ASP A 9 10.90 -11.81 -12.57
C ASP A 9 9.47 -12.19 -12.98
N LEU A 10 8.53 -11.29 -12.73
CA LEU A 10 7.25 -11.23 -13.43
C LEU A 10 7.15 -9.86 -14.10
N PHE A 11 8.01 -9.62 -15.10
CA PHE A 11 7.93 -8.46 -15.98
C PHE A 11 6.77 -8.60 -16.98
N THR A 12 5.53 -8.70 -16.47
CA THR A 12 4.32 -8.61 -17.29
C THR A 12 3.66 -7.25 -17.04
N ARG A 13 4.01 -6.27 -17.88
CA ARG A 13 3.38 -4.94 -17.99
C ARG A 13 3.48 -4.12 -16.68
N VAL A 14 4.60 -3.43 -16.47
CA VAL A 14 4.71 -2.41 -15.41
C VAL A 14 3.53 -1.43 -15.59
N PRO A 15 2.59 -1.34 -14.64
CA PRO A 15 1.53 -0.36 -14.73
C PRO A 15 2.20 1.01 -14.77
N ARG A 16 1.93 1.83 -15.80
CA ARG A 16 2.46 3.21 -15.84
C ARG A 16 1.99 4.05 -14.63
N LYS A 17 0.98 3.55 -13.90
CA LYS A 17 0.35 4.22 -12.77
C LYS A 17 0.90 3.75 -11.43
N LEU A 18 0.71 2.49 -11.07
CA LEU A 18 1.26 1.87 -9.87
C LEU A 18 2.63 1.27 -10.20
N ILE A 19 3.69 1.98 -9.83
CA ILE A 19 5.07 1.68 -10.25
C ILE A 19 5.88 0.93 -9.21
N GLY A 20 5.35 0.78 -7.99
CA GLY A 20 6.00 0.06 -6.89
C GLY A 20 4.98 -0.45 -5.90
N ALA A 21 5.20 -1.64 -5.37
CA ALA A 21 4.35 -2.23 -4.34
C ALA A 21 5.21 -3.09 -3.40
N ARG A 22 5.26 -2.72 -2.13
CA ARG A 22 6.04 -3.39 -1.08
C ARG A 22 5.17 -3.59 0.16
N PHE A 23 5.61 -4.47 1.05
CA PHE A 23 4.96 -4.69 2.35
C PHE A 23 6.02 -4.90 3.43
N PHE A 24 5.66 -4.60 4.67
CA PHE A 24 6.52 -4.68 5.86
C PHE A 24 5.68 -5.26 6.99
N SER A 25 6.08 -6.40 7.52
CA SER A 25 5.33 -7.16 8.52
C SER A 25 6.21 -7.71 9.64
N ASN A 26 7.46 -7.28 9.74
CA ASN A 26 8.42 -7.90 10.64
C ASN A 26 8.01 -7.69 12.10
N ALA A 27 7.62 -6.46 12.45
CA ALA A 27 7.18 -6.15 13.80
C ALA A 27 5.81 -6.75 14.10
N TYR A 28 4.90 -6.72 13.13
CA TYR A 28 3.62 -7.40 13.23
C TYR A 28 3.79 -8.90 13.51
N GLU A 29 4.60 -9.61 12.71
CA GLU A 29 4.83 -11.04 12.87
C GLU A 29 5.62 -11.38 14.13
N ALA A 30 6.45 -10.47 14.64
CA ALA A 30 7.14 -10.64 15.91
C ALA A 30 6.16 -10.60 17.09
N TYR A 31 5.08 -9.82 17.00
CA TYR A 31 4.09 -9.66 18.06
C TYR A 31 2.96 -10.69 17.98
N TYR A 32 2.35 -10.86 16.80
CA TYR A 32 1.19 -11.74 16.59
C TYR A 32 1.54 -13.13 16.04
N GLY A 33 2.80 -13.37 15.66
CA GLY A 33 3.22 -14.59 14.99
C GLY A 33 3.14 -14.49 13.46
N LYS A 34 3.64 -15.53 12.79
CA LYS A 34 3.77 -15.53 11.33
C LYS A 34 2.42 -15.43 10.62
N LEU A 35 2.36 -14.55 9.64
CA LEU A 35 1.20 -14.45 8.75
C LEU A 35 1.20 -15.65 7.81
N HIS A 36 0.00 -16.05 7.38
CA HIS A 36 -0.11 -17.07 6.35
C HIS A 36 0.58 -16.57 5.05
N PRO A 37 1.38 -17.39 4.34
CA PRO A 37 2.13 -16.95 3.17
C PRO A 37 1.30 -16.27 2.07
N SER A 38 0.01 -16.62 1.95
CA SER A 38 -0.90 -15.96 0.99
C SER A 38 -1.21 -14.50 1.32
N LEU A 39 -1.02 -14.07 2.58
CA LEU A 39 -1.24 -12.70 3.02
C LEU A 39 -0.01 -11.82 2.81
N LEU A 40 1.18 -12.41 2.74
CA LEU A 40 2.48 -11.75 2.56
C LEU A 40 2.65 -11.18 1.15
N THR A 41 1.79 -10.23 0.83
CA THR A 41 1.74 -9.47 -0.42
C THR A 41 1.36 -8.03 -0.13
N ALA A 42 1.69 -7.13 -1.07
CA ALA A 42 1.28 -5.73 -1.01
C ALA A 42 -0.21 -5.51 -1.34
N ARG A 43 -0.99 -6.58 -1.54
CA ARG A 43 -2.42 -6.50 -1.79
C ARG A 43 -3.15 -5.98 -0.56
N ASP A 44 -4.03 -5.02 -0.80
CA ASP A 44 -4.97 -4.52 0.19
C ASP A 44 -6.18 -5.46 0.26
N PHE A 45 -6.45 -5.97 1.47
CA PHE A 45 -7.57 -6.86 1.75
C PHE A 45 -8.70 -6.17 2.53
N VAL A 46 -8.48 -4.93 2.98
CA VAL A 46 -9.44 -4.19 3.82
C VAL A 46 -10.03 -3.01 3.04
N GLY A 47 -9.22 -2.32 2.25
CA GLY A 47 -9.64 -1.22 1.37
C GLY A 47 -9.15 0.16 1.81
N HIS A 48 -8.68 0.33 3.04
CA HIS A 48 -8.20 1.62 3.55
C HIS A 48 -7.05 2.18 2.70
N GLY A 49 -6.07 1.33 2.34
CA GLY A 49 -4.95 1.71 1.48
C GLY A 49 -5.40 2.07 0.06
N THR A 50 -6.32 1.29 -0.51
CA THR A 50 -6.88 1.52 -1.85
C THR A 50 -7.66 2.84 -1.91
N HIS A 51 -8.48 3.12 -0.89
CA HIS A 51 -9.26 4.35 -0.79
C HIS A 51 -8.36 5.59 -0.67
N THR A 52 -7.37 5.56 0.21
CA THR A 52 -6.43 6.68 0.41
C THR A 52 -5.53 6.91 -0.81
N LEU A 53 -4.96 5.85 -1.39
CA LEU A 53 -4.13 5.94 -2.59
C LEU A 53 -4.89 6.51 -3.79
N SER A 54 -6.15 6.08 -3.98
CA SER A 54 -6.99 6.57 -5.07
C SER A 54 -7.46 8.01 -4.84
N THR A 55 -7.66 8.43 -3.59
CA THR A 55 -7.95 9.84 -3.25
C THR A 55 -6.75 10.75 -3.55
N ALA A 56 -5.53 10.33 -3.21
CA ALA A 56 -4.34 11.12 -3.47
C ALA A 56 -3.97 11.15 -4.97
N GLY A 57 -3.94 9.98 -5.59
CA GLY A 57 -3.36 9.78 -6.90
C GLY A 57 -4.17 8.89 -7.84
N GLY A 58 -5.46 8.66 -7.64
CA GLY A 58 -6.29 7.85 -8.55
C GLY A 58 -6.39 8.45 -9.95
N ASN A 59 -6.40 7.59 -10.98
CA ASN A 59 -6.64 8.03 -12.36
C ASN A 59 -8.13 8.37 -12.57
N PHE A 60 -8.47 8.99 -13.70
CA PHE A 60 -9.86 9.26 -14.07
C PHE A 60 -10.63 7.95 -14.25
N VAL A 61 -11.77 7.82 -13.56
CA VAL A 61 -12.69 6.69 -13.68
C VAL A 61 -14.11 7.24 -13.95
N PRO A 62 -14.63 7.13 -15.19
CA PRO A 62 -15.97 7.59 -15.52
C PRO A 62 -17.04 6.64 -14.98
N GLY A 63 -18.21 7.18 -14.64
CA GLY A 63 -19.38 6.40 -14.19
C GLY A 63 -19.21 5.74 -12.82
N ALA A 64 -18.27 6.22 -12.01
CA ALA A 64 -18.10 5.74 -10.65
C ALA A 64 -19.27 6.24 -9.77
N SER A 65 -19.79 5.36 -8.93
CA SER A 65 -20.83 5.68 -7.95
C SER A 65 -20.81 4.65 -6.82
N ILE A 66 -21.40 4.99 -5.68
CA ILE A 66 -21.68 4.06 -4.59
C ILE A 66 -23.19 3.96 -4.44
N PHE A 67 -23.77 2.79 -4.72
CA PHE A 67 -25.23 2.59 -4.73
C PHE A 67 -25.98 3.67 -5.53
N ALA A 68 -25.45 4.06 -6.70
CA ALA A 68 -25.91 5.15 -7.57
C ALA A 68 -25.84 6.58 -6.99
N ILE A 69 -25.27 6.76 -5.79
CA ILE A 69 -24.98 8.07 -5.20
C ILE A 69 -23.62 8.56 -5.68
N GLY A 70 -23.52 9.87 -5.98
CA GLY A 70 -22.26 10.50 -6.38
C GLY A 70 -21.81 10.13 -7.79
N ASN A 71 -22.74 9.87 -8.71
CA ASN A 71 -22.43 9.50 -10.08
C ASN A 71 -21.61 10.61 -10.79
N GLY A 72 -20.46 10.23 -11.32
CA GLY A 72 -19.61 11.13 -12.08
C GLY A 72 -18.29 10.48 -12.50
N THR A 73 -17.33 11.32 -12.90
CA THR A 73 -15.95 10.88 -13.11
C THR A 73 -15.14 11.18 -11.86
N VAL A 74 -14.70 10.14 -11.15
CA VAL A 74 -13.83 10.30 -9.98
C VAL A 74 -12.36 10.31 -10.38
N LYS A 75 -11.55 11.04 -9.61
CA LYS A 75 -10.10 11.14 -9.77
C LYS A 75 -9.45 11.45 -8.42
N GLY A 76 -8.16 11.18 -8.29
CA GLY A 76 -7.39 11.68 -7.15
C GLY A 76 -7.03 13.16 -7.27
N GLY A 77 -6.40 13.71 -6.22
CA GLY A 77 -5.82 15.05 -6.21
C GLY A 77 -4.86 15.26 -7.39
N SER A 78 -3.95 14.31 -7.63
CA SER A 78 -3.00 14.28 -8.74
C SER A 78 -3.17 13.03 -9.65
N PRO A 79 -4.07 13.07 -10.65
CA PRO A 79 -4.42 11.89 -11.44
C PRO A 79 -3.30 11.41 -12.37
N ARG A 80 -2.31 12.27 -12.67
CA ARG A 80 -1.15 11.93 -13.51
C ARG A 80 0.08 11.51 -12.72
N ALA A 81 0.07 11.62 -11.39
CA ALA A 81 1.18 11.14 -10.55
C ALA A 81 1.40 9.64 -10.75
N ARG A 82 2.65 9.21 -10.65
CA ARG A 82 2.97 7.79 -10.46
C ARG A 82 2.83 7.50 -8.97
N VAL A 83 2.30 6.33 -8.63
CA VAL A 83 2.06 5.94 -7.23
C VAL A 83 2.85 4.68 -6.90
N ALA A 84 3.35 4.61 -5.69
CA ALA A 84 3.92 3.41 -5.08
C ALA A 84 3.19 3.13 -3.76
N THR A 85 3.04 1.86 -3.40
CA THR A 85 2.37 1.46 -2.14
C THR A 85 3.33 0.72 -1.23
N TYR A 86 3.24 1.04 0.06
CA TYR A 86 4.04 0.45 1.13
C TYR A 86 3.08 -0.02 2.23
N LYS A 87 2.72 -1.30 2.20
CA LYS A 87 1.76 -1.88 3.14
C LYS A 87 2.44 -2.16 4.49
N VAL A 88 1.97 -1.49 5.53
CA VAL A 88 2.50 -1.60 6.91
C VAL A 88 1.44 -1.98 7.93
N CYS A 89 0.18 -1.90 7.52
CA CYS A 89 -0.96 -2.25 8.35
C CYS A 89 -1.44 -3.65 7.99
N TRP A 90 -1.65 -4.44 9.02
CA TRP A 90 -2.08 -5.82 8.92
C TRP A 90 -3.30 -6.02 9.78
N SER A 91 -4.18 -6.90 9.33
CA SER A 91 -5.37 -7.23 10.07
C SER A 91 -5.65 -8.70 9.94
N LEU A 92 -5.99 -9.32 11.06
CA LEU A 92 -6.65 -10.63 11.10
C LEU A 92 -8.17 -10.47 11.29
N THR A 93 -8.65 -9.25 11.55
CA THR A 93 -10.07 -8.85 11.76
C THR A 93 -10.37 -7.54 10.99
N ASP A 94 -11.35 -6.72 11.36
CA ASP A 94 -11.68 -5.49 10.62
C ASP A 94 -10.81 -4.26 10.99
N VAL A 95 -10.08 -4.31 12.12
CA VAL A 95 -9.23 -3.19 12.58
C VAL A 95 -7.77 -3.48 12.24
N ALA A 96 -7.20 -2.68 11.35
CA ALA A 96 -5.81 -2.86 10.93
C ALA A 96 -4.83 -2.28 11.97
N ASP A 97 -3.88 -3.10 12.41
CA ASP A 97 -2.78 -2.71 13.28
C ASP A 97 -1.55 -2.37 12.44
N CYS A 98 -0.94 -1.22 12.74
CA CYS A 98 0.25 -0.73 12.07
C CYS A 98 1.35 -0.53 13.10
N PHE A 99 2.32 -1.45 13.17
CA PHE A 99 3.42 -1.34 14.11
C PHE A 99 4.37 -0.23 13.70
N GLY A 100 4.75 0.64 14.64
CA GLY A 100 5.63 1.79 14.37
C GLY A 100 6.96 1.38 13.70
N ALA A 101 7.52 0.22 14.05
CA ALA A 101 8.74 -0.29 13.42
C ALA A 101 8.54 -0.67 11.94
N ASP A 102 7.40 -1.27 11.57
CA ASP A 102 7.09 -1.56 10.16
C ASP A 102 6.79 -0.27 9.38
N VAL A 103 6.16 0.72 10.03
CA VAL A 103 5.94 2.07 9.48
C VAL A 103 7.27 2.77 9.19
N LEU A 104 8.22 2.77 10.14
CA LEU A 104 9.54 3.38 9.96
C LEU A 104 10.35 2.67 8.86
N ALA A 105 10.31 1.34 8.79
CA ALA A 105 10.96 0.58 7.73
C ALA A 105 10.40 0.93 6.34
N ALA A 106 9.08 1.14 6.23
CA ALA A 106 8.46 1.57 4.99
C ALA A 106 8.85 2.99 4.58
N ILE A 107 8.95 3.92 5.55
CA ILE A 107 9.40 5.29 5.30
C ILE A 107 10.84 5.30 4.78
N ASP A 108 11.73 4.54 5.41
CA ASP A 108 13.13 4.42 4.99
C ASP A 108 13.23 3.86 3.56
N GLN A 109 12.45 2.81 3.25
CA GLN A 109 12.41 2.26 1.91
C GLN A 109 11.82 3.25 0.89
N ALA A 110 10.80 4.04 1.25
CA ALA A 110 10.22 5.05 0.36
C ALA A 110 11.21 6.18 0.03
N ILE A 111 12.03 6.59 1.00
CA ILE A 111 13.13 7.54 0.77
C ILE A 111 14.16 6.93 -0.17
N SER A 112 14.57 5.69 0.08
CA SER A 112 15.53 4.95 -0.78
C SER A 112 15.02 4.75 -2.21
N ASP A 113 13.73 4.49 -2.38
CA ASP A 113 13.07 4.37 -3.69
C ASP A 113 12.92 5.73 -4.41
N GLY A 114 13.20 6.86 -3.74
CA GLY A 114 13.16 8.19 -4.32
C GLY A 114 11.75 8.78 -4.49
N VAL A 115 10.83 8.47 -3.56
CA VAL A 115 9.46 9.01 -3.58
C VAL A 115 9.46 10.53 -3.30
N ASP A 116 8.74 11.29 -4.14
CA ASP A 116 8.68 12.76 -4.02
C ASP A 116 7.82 13.24 -2.82
N ILE A 117 6.70 12.57 -2.56
CA ILE A 117 5.72 12.92 -1.51
C ILE A 117 5.18 11.63 -0.87
N LEU A 118 5.18 11.59 0.46
CA LEU A 118 4.59 10.49 1.23
C LEU A 118 3.20 10.89 1.74
N SER A 119 2.19 10.07 1.45
CA SER A 119 0.83 10.19 2.03
C SER A 119 0.65 9.13 3.11
N LEU A 120 0.63 9.55 4.39
CA LEU A 120 0.58 8.65 5.54
C LEU A 120 -0.71 8.89 6.34
N SER A 121 -1.67 7.97 6.21
CA SER A 121 -2.98 8.03 6.89
C SER A 121 -3.05 7.04 8.06
N VAL A 122 -2.04 7.08 8.93
CA VAL A 122 -1.97 6.32 10.18
C VAL A 122 -1.41 7.23 11.27
N ALA A 123 -1.76 6.96 12.52
CA ALA A 123 -1.25 7.70 13.67
C ALA A 123 -1.16 6.77 14.89
N GLY A 124 -0.26 7.09 15.81
CA GLY A 124 -0.16 6.39 17.09
C GLY A 124 -1.32 6.74 18.02
N GLN A 125 -1.62 5.83 18.94
CA GLN A 125 -2.44 6.08 20.11
C GLN A 125 -1.50 6.19 21.32
N TYR A 126 -1.74 7.18 22.16
CA TYR A 126 -0.93 7.48 23.35
C TYR A 126 -1.25 6.53 24.51
#